data_AF-A0A318CMB8-F1
#
_entry.id   AF-A0A318CMB8-F1
#
_cell.length_a   1.000
_cell.length_b   1.000
_cell.length_c   1.000
_cell.angle_alpha   90.00
_cell.angle_beta   90.00
_cell.angle_gamma   90.00
#
_symmetry.space_group_name_H-M   'P 1'
#
loop_
_entity.id
_entity.type
_entity.pdbx_description
1 polymer ?
#
loop_
_entity_poly.entity_id
_entity_poly.type
_entity_poly.pdbx_seq_one_letter_code
_entity_poly.pdbx_strand_id
1 'polypeptide(L)' 'MNNEYDTCADCKDFQELRECKKLNNIVSKIFGFFSETNRIESLNRIKEIGLEKFKSENI' A
#
# COMPACT_ATOMS: atom_id res chain seq x y z
N MET A 1 -9.06 13.74 7.02
CA MET A 1 -8.91 12.80 5.89
C MET A 1 -10.33 12.51 5.44
N ASN A 2 -10.81 13.18 4.39
CA ASN A 2 -12.22 13.19 3.96
C ASN A 2 -12.38 12.48 2.61
N ASN A 3 -11.79 11.29 2.50
CA ASN A 3 -11.87 10.50 1.29
C ASN A 3 -12.39 9.13 1.74
N GLU A 4 -13.43 8.62 1.09
CA GLU A 4 -14.10 7.32 1.35
C GLU A 4 -13.18 6.11 1.01
N TYR A 5 -11.93 6.14 1.46
CA TYR A 5 -10.91 5.14 1.17
C TYR A 5 -10.58 4.37 2.44
N ASP A 6 -10.75 3.05 2.39
CA ASP A 6 -10.38 2.14 3.48
C ASP A 6 -8.87 1.95 3.55
N THR A 7 -8.17 2.07 2.41
CA THR A 7 -6.73 1.88 2.31
C THR A 7 -6.08 2.80 1.28
N CYS A 8 -4.75 2.89 1.30
CA CYS A 8 -4.00 3.56 0.24
C CYS A 8 -4.11 2.82 -1.12
N ALA A 9 -4.59 1.57 -1.15
CA ALA A 9 -4.83 0.83 -2.39
C ALA A 9 -6.02 1.42 -3.17
N ASP A 10 -6.95 2.08 -2.49
CA ASP A 10 -8.14 2.68 -3.10
C ASP A 10 -7.87 4.06 -3.73
N CYS A 11 -6.66 4.58 -3.54
CA CYS A 11 -6.25 5.88 -4.08
C CYS A 11 -6.35 5.91 -5.60
N LYS A 12 -7.15 6.85 -6.13
CA LYS A 12 -7.35 7.09 -7.56
C LYS A 12 -6.47 8.20 -8.14
N ASP A 13 -5.66 8.86 -7.30
CA ASP A 13 -4.80 9.98 -7.71
C ASP A 13 -3.61 9.52 -8.57
N PHE A 14 -3.24 8.24 -8.47
CA PHE A 14 -2.12 7.65 -9.20
C PHE A 14 -2.52 6.31 -9.81
N GLN A 15 -2.12 6.08 -11.06
CA GLN A 15 -2.24 4.76 -11.69
C GLN A 15 -1.33 3.76 -10.96
N GLU A 16 -0.07 4.15 -10.77
CA GLU A 16 0.96 3.36 -10.09
C GLU A 16 1.23 3.89 -8.67
N LEU A 17 1.08 3.05 -7.64
CA LEU A 17 1.26 3.48 -6.24
C LEU A 17 2.68 3.99 -5.93
N ARG A 18 3.69 3.58 -6.70
CA ARG A 18 5.07 4.06 -6.58
C ARG A 18 5.23 5.56 -6.93
N GLU A 19 4.27 6.14 -7.64
CA GLU A 19 4.26 7.57 -7.97
C GLU A 19 3.82 8.42 -6.77
N CYS A 20 3.14 7.81 -5.79
CA CYS A 20 2.75 8.48 -4.57
C CYS A 20 3.98 8.75 -3.70
N LYS A 21 4.43 10.01 -3.66
CA LYS A 21 5.57 10.46 -2.82
C LYS A 21 5.38 10.18 -1.32
N LYS A 22 4.13 10.02 -0.85
CA LYS A 22 3.85 9.62 0.54
C LYS A 22 4.16 8.15 0.80
N LEU A 23 4.04 7.29 -0.21
CA LEU A 23 4.36 5.86 -0.13
C LEU A 23 5.82 5.58 -0.52
N ASN A 24 6.35 6.31 -1.51
CA ASN A 24 7.67 6.12 -2.10
C ASN A 24 8.62 7.27 -1.72
N ASN A 25 8.85 7.46 -0.42
CA ASN A 25 9.87 8.39 0.10
C ASN A 25 11.03 7.65 0.77
N ILE A 26 12.12 8.39 1.02
CA ILE A 26 13.35 7.88 1.63
C ILE A 26 13.07 7.20 2.96
N VAL A 27 12.24 7.81 3.82
CA VAL A 27 11.90 7.25 5.14
C VAL A 27 11.18 5.91 4.98
N SER A 28 10.22 5.80 4.05
CA SER A 28 9.48 4.56 3.78
C SER A 28 10.38 3.45 3.22
N LYS A 29 11.39 3.79 2.43
CA LYS A 29 12.39 2.83 1.93
C LYS A 29 13.30 2.32 3.04
N ILE A 30 13.69 3.19 3.97
CA ILE A 30 14.48 2.81 5.14
C ILE A 30 13.67 1.85 6.02
N PHE A 31 12.42 2.17 6.31
CA PHE A 31 11.54 1.25 7.05
C PHE A 31 11.35 -0.07 6.30
N GLY A 32 11.09 -0.05 5.00
CA GLY A 32 10.98 -1.26 4.17
C GLY A 32 12.26 -2.09 4.07
N PHE A 33 13.41 -1.55 4.48
CA PHE A 33 14.66 -2.31 4.61
C PHE A 33 14.81 -2.97 5.99
N PHE A 34 14.33 -2.31 7.05
CA PHE A 34 14.38 -2.85 8.41
C PHE A 34 13.21 -3.77 8.74
N SER A 35 12.03 -3.51 8.17
CA SER A 35 10.92 -4.44 8.14
C SER A 35 11.06 -5.31 6.90
N GLU A 36 10.90 -6.63 7.02
CA GLU A 36 10.83 -7.56 5.88
C GLU A 36 9.52 -7.39 5.06
N THR A 37 8.96 -6.18 5.04
CA THR A 37 7.64 -5.88 4.49
C THR A 37 7.75 -4.87 3.36
N ASN A 38 7.27 -5.25 2.18
CA ASN A 38 7.17 -4.36 1.03
C ASN A 38 5.78 -3.74 0.95
N ARG A 39 5.60 -2.55 1.54
CA ARG A 39 4.30 -1.86 1.60
C ARG A 39 3.67 -1.64 0.22
N ILE A 40 4.45 -1.29 -0.81
CA ILE A 40 3.91 -1.05 -2.16
C ILE A 40 3.34 -2.35 -2.73
N GLU A 41 4.05 -3.45 -2.54
CA GLU A 41 3.61 -4.78 -2.96
C GLU A 41 2.36 -5.22 -2.21
N SER A 42 2.30 -5.04 -0.88
CA SER A 42 1.08 -5.34 -0.10
C SER A 42 -0.12 -4.53 -0.59
N LEU A 43 0.05 -3.25 -0.89
CA LEU A 43 -1.03 -2.42 -1.42
C LEU A 43 -1.44 -2.82 -2.84
N ASN A 44 -0.49 -3.21 -3.69
CA ASN A 44 -0.80 -3.78 -5.01
C ASN A 44 -1.56 -5.11 -4.89
N ARG A 45 -1.19 -5.95 -3.92
CA ARG A 45 -1.94 -7.18 -3.63
C ARG A 45 -3.37 -6.84 -3.18
N ILE A 46 -3.56 -5.86 -2.30
CA ILE A 46 -4.90 -5.39 -1.90
C ILE A 46 -5.71 -4.90 -3.11
N LYS A 47 -5.09 -4.19 -4.08
CA LYS A 47 -5.77 -3.80 -5.33
C LYS A 47 -6.24 -5.01 -6.15
N GLU A 48 -5.48 -6.10 -6.14
CA GLU A 48 -5.76 -7.31 -6.91
C GLU A 48 -6.85 -8.17 -6.26
N ILE A 49 -6.75 -8.42 -4.95
CA ILE A 49 -7.57 -9.43 -4.26
C ILE A 49 -8.60 -8.86 -3.29
N GLY A 50 -8.55 -7.56 -3.00
CA GLY A 50 -9.38 -6.89 -2.01
C GLY A 50 -8.85 -7.01 -0.58
N LEU A 51 -9.22 -6.04 0.28
CA LEU A 51 -8.71 -5.92 1.65
C LEU A 51 -9.03 -7.14 2.51
N GLU A 52 -10.27 -7.63 2.47
CA GLU A 52 -10.70 -8.75 3.32
C GLU A 52 -9.98 -10.05 2.97
N LYS A 53 -9.76 -10.32 1.68
CA LYS A 53 -8.99 -11.49 1.25
C LYS A 53 -7.52 -11.35 1.62
N PHE A 54 -6.93 -10.17 1.45
CA PHE A 54 -5.55 -9.91 1.87
C PHE A 54 -5.33 -10.17 3.37
N LYS A 55 -6.28 -9.74 4.22
CA LYS A 55 -6.24 -10.07 5.65
C LYS A 55 -6.20 -11.58 5.86
N SER A 56 -7.08 -12.35 5.20
CA SER A 56 -7.10 -13.81 5.35
C SER A 56 -5.83 -14.55 4.90
N GLU A 57 -5.06 -14.00 3.95
CA GLU A 57 -3.77 -14.56 3.51
C GLU A 57 -2.64 -14.31 4.52
N ASN A 58 -2.81 -13.36 5.44
CA ASN A 58 -1.76 -12.85 6.34
C ASN A 58 -2.16 -12.88 7.83
N ILE A 59 -3.04 -13.82 8.22
CA ILE A 59 -3.37 -14.14 9.63
C ILE A 59 -2.40 -15.17 10.19
#